data_AF-A0A0V0RNF5-F1
#
_entry.id   AF-A0A0V0RNF5-F1
#
_cell.length_a   1.000
_cell.length_b   1.000
_cell.length_c   1.000
_cell.angle_alpha   90.00
_cell.angle_beta   90.00
_cell.angle_gamma   90.00
#
_symmetry.space_group_name_H-M   'P 1'
#
loop_
_entity.id
_entity.type
_entity.pdbx_description
1 polymer ?
#
loop_
_entity_poly.entity_id
_entity_poly.type
_entity_poly.pdbx_seq_one_letter_code
_entity_poly.pdbx_strand_id
1 'polypeptide(L)'
;MADLFSKFNELNLQLQGSELNLIKTRFLISPFISKLVLFKRNLGRREFYQFPSVAALRENGEVHDDDIQIYCDHLDMLQKDMQERFQDILKMKIPNQLLNV
;
A
#
# COMPACT_ATOMS: atom_id res chain seq x y z
N MET A 1 0.70 11.06 -7.40
CA MET A 1 0.59 10.78 -5.94
C MET A 1 -0.84 10.70 -5.41
N ALA A 2 -1.84 11.41 -5.97
CA ALA A 2 -3.23 11.42 -5.47
C ALA A 2 -3.84 10.01 -5.26
N ASP A 3 -3.66 9.12 -6.23
CA ASP A 3 -4.14 7.72 -6.13
C ASP A 3 -3.55 6.98 -4.93
N LEU A 4 -2.26 7.20 -4.62
CA LEU A 4 -1.60 6.59 -3.47
C LEU A 4 -2.15 7.16 -2.16
N PHE A 5 -2.31 8.48 -2.07
CA PHE A 5 -2.93 9.13 -0.91
C PHE A 5 -4.34 8.59 -0.63
N SER A 6 -5.15 8.38 -1.66
CA SER A 6 -6.48 7.78 -1.50
C SER A 6 -6.42 6.40 -0.85
N LYS A 7 -5.49 5.53 -1.29
CA LYS A 7 -5.29 4.19 -0.70
C LYS A 7 -4.81 4.26 0.75
N PHE A 8 -3.94 5.20 1.08
CA PHE A 8 -3.52 5.42 2.46
C PHE A 8 -4.64 5.95 3.33
N ASN A 9 -5.47 6.85 2.80
CA ASN A 9 -6.60 7.37 3.52
C ASN A 9 -7.61 6.26 3.83
N GLU A 10 -7.87 5.37 2.87
CA GLU A 10 -8.70 4.18 3.09
C GLU A 10 -8.14 3.30 4.21
N LEU A 11 -6.84 2.99 4.17
CA LEU A 11 -6.19 2.24 5.24
C LEU A 11 -6.29 2.98 6.58
N ASN A 12 -6.04 4.29 6.61
CA ASN A 12 -6.09 5.11 7.82
C ASN A 12 -7.49 5.12 8.43
N LEU A 13 -8.53 5.26 7.60
CA LEU A 13 -9.92 5.18 8.07
C LEU A 13 -10.22 3.80 8.67
N GLN A 14 -9.75 2.73 8.02
CA GLN A 14 -9.88 1.38 8.57
C GLN A 14 -9.15 1.27 9.91
N LEU A 15 -7.95 1.84 10.03
CA LEU A 15 -7.11 1.90 11.24
C LEU A 15 -7.63 2.81 12.37
N GLN A 16 -8.61 3.68 12.10
CA GLN A 16 -9.24 4.56 13.07
C GLN A 16 -10.57 3.99 13.61
N GLY A 17 -11.04 2.86 13.08
CA GLY A 17 -12.28 2.24 13.54
C GLY A 17 -12.25 1.85 15.02
N SER A 18 -13.38 2.02 15.71
CA SER A 18 -13.49 1.80 17.17
C SER A 18 -13.26 0.35 17.61
N GLU A 19 -13.40 -0.62 16.70
CA GLU A 19 -13.35 -2.06 16.98
C GLU A 19 -11.97 -2.71 16.69
N LEU A 20 -10.92 -1.90 16.60
CA LEU A 20 -9.58 -2.38 16.27
C LEU A 20 -8.85 -3.02 17.43
N ASN A 21 -8.24 -4.16 17.13
CA ASN A 21 -7.28 -4.83 17.98
C ASN A 21 -6.04 -5.17 17.16
N LEU A 22 -4.95 -5.59 17.83
CA LEU A 22 -3.67 -5.88 17.17
C LEU A 22 -3.78 -6.94 16.06
N ILE A 23 -4.70 -7.91 16.22
CA ILE A 23 -4.95 -8.95 15.22
C ILE A 23 -5.55 -8.34 13.95
N LYS A 24 -6.62 -7.55 14.09
CA LYS A 24 -7.25 -6.82 12.98
C LYS A 24 -6.27 -5.84 12.32
N THR A 25 -5.47 -5.12 13.12
CA THR A 25 -4.40 -4.25 12.60
C THR A 25 -3.44 -5.04 11.71
N ARG A 26 -2.98 -6.22 12.15
CA ARG A 26 -2.10 -7.08 11.34
C ARG A 26 -2.75 -7.52 10.04
N PHE A 27 -4.04 -7.88 10.09
CA PHE A 27 -4.81 -8.28 8.90
C PHE A 27 -5.06 -7.14 7.91
N LEU A 28 -4.98 -5.88 8.35
CA LEU A 28 -5.05 -4.72 7.44
C LEU A 28 -3.68 -4.33 6.88
N ILE A 29 -2.68 -4.22 7.76
CA ILE A 29 -1.33 -3.75 7.42
C ILE A 29 -0.59 -4.74 6.52
N SER A 30 -0.62 -6.04 6.83
CA SER A 30 0.16 -7.05 6.11
C SER A 30 -0.23 -7.15 4.62
N PRO A 31 -1.53 -7.25 4.27
CA PRO A 31 -1.94 -7.21 2.87
C PRO A 31 -1.66 -5.86 2.22
N PHE A 32 -1.79 -4.74 2.93
CA PHE A 32 -1.49 -3.43 2.36
C PHE A 32 -0.02 -3.29 1.95
N ILE A 33 0.92 -3.69 2.81
CA ILE A 33 2.35 -3.73 2.49
C ILE A 33 2.61 -4.63 1.27
N SER A 34 1.94 -5.78 1.20
CA SER A 34 2.05 -6.69 0.05
C SER A 34 1.50 -6.07 -1.24
N LYS A 35 0.43 -5.26 -1.15
CA LYS A 35 -0.12 -4.51 -2.29
C LYS A 35 0.85 -3.45 -2.80
N LEU A 36 1.68 -2.82 -1.96
CA LEU A 36 2.69 -1.85 -2.41
C LEU A 36 3.69 -2.48 -3.39
N VAL A 37 4.13 -3.72 -3.13
CA VAL A 37 5.00 -4.48 -4.05
C VAL A 37 4.31 -4.71 -5.40
N LEU A 38 3.03 -5.09 -5.35
CA LEU A 38 2.23 -5.31 -6.55
C LEU A 38 2.06 -4.02 -7.34
N PHE A 39 1.74 -2.93 -6.67
CA PHE A 39 1.58 -1.62 -7.27
C PHE A 39 2.85 -1.18 -7.99
N LYS A 40 4.01 -1.30 -7.34
CA LYS A 40 5.31 -0.99 -7.97
C LYS A 40 5.52 -1.84 -9.22
N ARG A 41 5.36 -3.16 -9.11
CA ARG A 41 5.58 -4.09 -10.23
C ARG A 41 4.74 -3.73 -11.44
N ASN A 42 3.46 -3.44 -11.22
CA ASN A 42 2.53 -3.11 -12.28
C ASN A 42 2.82 -1.73 -12.88
N LEU A 43 3.12 -0.75 -12.02
CA LEU A 43 3.46 0.59 -12.47
C LEU A 43 4.73 0.59 -13.34
N GLY A 44 5.76 -0.17 -12.94
CA GLY A 44 6.96 -0.38 -13.76
C GLY A 44 6.70 -1.11 -15.09
N ARG A 45 5.62 -1.88 -15.18
CA ARG A 45 5.12 -2.49 -16.43
C ARG A 45 4.18 -1.59 -17.23
N ARG A 46 3.95 -0.35 -16.76
CA ARG A 46 2.99 0.62 -17.33
C ARG A 46 1.54 0.13 -17.28
N GLU A 47 1.23 -0.71 -16.30
CA GLU A 47 -0.11 -1.17 -16.02
C GLU A 47 -0.73 -0.24 -14.96
N PHE A 48 -1.48 0.76 -15.39
CA PHE A 48 -1.94 1.87 -14.53
C PHE A 48 -3.31 1.65 -13.86
N TYR A 49 -3.86 0.43 -13.88
CA TYR A 49 -5.23 0.17 -13.39
C TYR A 49 -5.44 0.51 -11.91
N GLN A 50 -4.39 0.51 -11.09
CA GLN A 50 -4.47 0.95 -9.69
C GLN A 50 -4.25 2.46 -9.49
N PHE A 51 -3.83 3.15 -10.54
CA PHE A 51 -3.42 4.55 -10.54
C PHE A 51 -4.13 5.32 -11.67
N PRO A 52 -5.48 5.46 -11.62
CA PRO A 52 -6.24 6.10 -12.68
C PRO A 52 -5.84 7.55 -12.93
N SER A 53 -5.40 8.29 -11.89
CA SER A 53 -4.91 9.65 -12.08
C SER A 53 -3.58 9.67 -12.84
N VAL A 54 -2.68 8.72 -12.54
CA VAL A 54 -1.42 8.56 -13.30
C VAL A 54 -1.70 8.12 -14.74
N ALA A 55 -2.68 7.23 -14.95
CA ALA A 55 -3.10 6.80 -16.28
C ALA A 55 -3.55 8.00 -17.14
N ALA A 56 -4.43 8.86 -16.60
CA ALA A 56 -4.91 10.04 -17.30
C ALA A 56 -3.78 11.03 -17.64
N LEU A 57 -2.87 11.30 -16.69
CA LEU A 57 -1.72 12.16 -16.95
C LEU A 57 -0.76 11.56 -17.99
N ARG A 58 -0.61 10.23 -18.01
CA ARG A 58 0.19 9.54 -19.02
C ARG A 58 -0.43 9.66 -20.42
N GLU A 59 -1.75 9.54 -20.54
CA GLU A 59 -2.48 9.73 -21.79
C GLU A 59 -2.33 11.15 -22.34
N ASN A 60 -2.29 12.15 -21.46
CA ASN A 60 -2.05 13.54 -21.82
C ASN A 60 -0.57 13.87 -22.12
N GLY A 61 0.34 12.91 -21.94
CA GLY A 61 1.78 13.11 -22.12
C GLY A 61 2.45 13.92 -21.01
N GLU A 62 1.80 14.06 -19.85
CA GLU A 62 2.30 14.82 -18.69
C GLU A 62 3.16 13.97 -17.74
N VAL A 63 3.11 12.64 -17.88
CA VAL A 63 3.91 11.69 -17.10
C VAL A 63 4.79 10.87 -18.03
N HIS A 64 6.09 10.93 -17.81
CA HIS A 64 7.09 10.19 -18.57
C HIS A 64 7.62 8.98 -17.79
N ASP A 65 8.48 8.19 -18.42
CA ASP A 65 9.00 6.96 -17.82
C ASP A 65 9.92 7.24 -16.62
N ASP A 66 10.62 8.36 -16.63
CA ASP A 66 11.44 8.81 -15.49
C ASP A 66 10.55 9.14 -14.28
N ASP A 67 9.38 9.75 -14.50
CA ASP A 67 8.40 10.01 -13.44
C ASP A 67 7.82 8.71 -12.87
N ILE A 68 7.58 7.73 -13.74
CA ILE A 68 7.15 6.39 -13.32
C ILE A 68 8.22 5.70 -12.49
N GLN A 69 9.49 5.84 -12.84
CA GLN A 69 10.60 5.30 -12.06
C GLN A 69 10.66 5.93 -10.67
N ILE A 70 10.57 7.27 -10.59
CA ILE A 70 10.52 7.99 -9.30
C ILE A 70 9.33 7.49 -8.45
N TYR A 71 8.16 7.28 -9.06
CA TYR A 71 7.00 6.74 -8.36
C TYR A 71 7.26 5.32 -7.82
N CYS A 72 7.93 4.47 -8.60
CA CYS A 72 8.32 3.13 -8.17
C CYS A 72 9.29 3.18 -6.99
N ASP A 73 10.27 4.10 -7.01
CA ASP A 73 11.24 4.28 -5.92
C ASP A 73 10.53 4.75 -4.64
N HIS A 74 9.54 5.64 -4.76
CA HIS A 74 8.71 6.04 -3.63
C HIS A 74 7.90 4.87 -3.04
N LEU A 75 7.35 3.98 -3.88
CA LEU A 75 6.65 2.79 -3.41
C LEU A 75 7.58 1.83 -2.65
N ASP A 76 8.83 1.69 -3.08
CA ASP A 76 9.85 0.89 -2.37
C ASP A 76 10.20 1.49 -1.01
N MET A 77 10.51 2.79 -0.97
CA MET A 77 10.82 3.49 0.29
C MET A 77 9.67 3.36 1.28
N LEU A 78 8.45 3.59 0.80
CA LEU A 78 7.24 3.50 1.61
C LEU A 78 6.96 2.10 2.11
N GLN A 79 7.17 1.08 1.28
CA GLN A 79 7.05 -0.30 1.72
C GLN A 79 8.03 -0.60 2.86
N LYS A 80 9.29 -0.18 2.71
CA LYS A 80 10.33 -0.37 3.74
C LYS A 80 9.94 0.36 5.03
N ASP A 81 9.54 1.62 4.94
CA ASP A 81 9.12 2.42 6.10
C ASP A 81 7.93 1.78 6.83
N MET A 82 6.94 1.25 6.10
CA MET A 82 5.82 0.54 6.71
C MET A 82 6.25 -0.79 7.36
N GLN A 83 7.16 -1.54 6.74
CA GLN A 83 7.70 -2.78 7.32
C GLN A 83 8.45 -2.50 8.63
N GLU A 84 9.25 -1.43 8.67
CA GLU A 84 9.96 -1.00 9.87
C GLU A 84 8.97 -0.52 10.95
N ARG A 85 8.04 0.36 10.58
CA ARG A 85 7.06 0.93 11.51
C ARG A 85 6.13 -0.09 12.14
N PHE A 86 5.72 -1.10 11.37
CA PHE A 86 4.77 -2.13 11.83
C PHE A 86 5.45 -3.48 12.09
N GLN A 87 6.78 -3.51 12.24
CA GLN A 87 7.56 -4.72 12.49
C GLN A 87 6.92 -5.63 13.55
N ASP A 88 6.56 -5.07 14.70
CA ASP A 88 6.11 -5.85 15.85
C ASP A 88 4.73 -6.46 15.59
N ILE A 89 3.85 -5.72 14.91
CA ILE A 89 2.55 -6.21 14.42
C ILE A 89 2.75 -7.33 13.40
N LEU A 90 3.69 -7.17 12.46
CA LEU A 90 3.97 -8.16 11.42
C LEU A 90 4.55 -9.46 12.00
N LYS A 91 5.43 -9.36 12.99
CA LYS A 91 6.08 -10.49 13.68
C LYS A 91 5.20 -11.12 14.78
N MET A 92 4.06 -10.50 15.11
CA MET A 92 3.14 -11.00 16.13
C MET A 92 2.71 -12.45 15.81
N LYS A 93 2.81 -13.34 16.81
CA LYS A 93 2.26 -14.69 16.69
C LYS A 93 0.78 -14.65 17.06
N ILE A 94 -0.09 -15.07 16.14
CA ILE A 94 -1.53 -15.18 16.41
C ILE A 94 -1.83 -16.63 16.78
N PRO A 95 -2.31 -16.91 17.99
CA PRO A 95 -2.81 -18.24 18.36
C PRO A 95 -3.95 -18.68 17.42
N ASN A 96 -3.95 -19.94 17.00
CA ASN A 96 -4.96 -20.45 16.06
C ASN A 96 -6.40 -20.28 16.55
N GLN A 97 -6.62 -20.25 17.87
CA GLN A 97 -7.93 -20.03 18.49
C GLN A 97 -8.52 -18.64 18.20
N LEU A 98 -7.68 -17.66 17.87
CA LEU A 98 -8.07 -16.27 17.59
C LEU A 98 -8.14 -15.96 16.08
N LEU A 99 -7.89 -16.94 15.21
CA LEU A 99 -8.00 -16.79 13.75
C LEU A 99 -9.42 -16.98 13.23
N ASN A 100 -10.36 -17.44 14.07
CA ASN A 100 -11.74 -17.78 13.70
C ASN A 100 -12.77 -16.71 14.13
N VAL A 101 -12.37 -15.44 14.22
CA VAL A 101 -13.24 -14.33 14.63
C VAL A 101 -13.54 -13.42 13.45
#